data_AF-A0A212CUR6-F1
#
_entry.id   AF-A0A212CUR6-F1
#
_cell.length_a   1.000
_cell.length_b   1.000
_cell.length_c   1.000
_cell.angle_alpha   90.00
_cell.angle_beta   90.00
_cell.angle_gamma   90.00
#
_symmetry.space_group_name_H-M   'P 1'
#
loop_
_entity.id
_entity.type
_entity.pdbx_description
1 polymer ?
#
loop_
_entity_poly.entity_id
_entity_poly.type
_entity_poly.pdbx_seq_one_letter_code
_entity_poly.pdbx_strand_id
1 'polypeptide(L)'
;MQCVAAGHQIVALANLRPAENQVGSDELDSYMYQTVGHHAIDLYAEAMALPLYRRTIRGKSMDTGPVYTKCEGDEVEDLYELLKLVKILELIFE
;
A
#
# COMPACT_ATOMS: atom_id res chain seq x y z
N MET A 1 9.01 -3.22 -16.32
CA MET A 1 8.88 -2.50 -15.03
C MET A 1 10.10 -1.58 -14.86
N GLN A 2 9.91 -0.29 -14.60
CA GLN A 2 11.02 0.68 -14.59
C GLN A 2 12.03 0.43 -13.45
N CYS A 3 11.59 -0.03 -12.29
CA CYS A 3 12.46 -0.43 -11.19
C CYS A 3 13.45 -1.54 -11.59
N VAL A 4 12.97 -2.56 -12.32
CA VAL A 4 13.82 -3.64 -12.86
C VAL A 4 14.79 -3.11 -13.91
N ALA A 5 14.35 -2.20 -14.79
CA ALA A 5 15.23 -1.56 -15.77
C ALA A 5 16.33 -0.71 -15.11
N ALA A 6 16.06 -0.15 -13.92
CA ALA A 6 17.02 0.55 -13.10
C ALA A 6 17.91 -0.38 -12.23
N GLY A 7 17.80 -1.71 -12.37
CA GLY A 7 18.62 -2.68 -11.66
C GLY A 7 18.11 -3.07 -10.27
N HIS A 8 16.88 -2.69 -9.90
CA HIS A 8 16.27 -3.09 -8.64
C HIS A 8 15.56 -4.43 -8.76
N GLN A 9 15.68 -5.26 -7.73
CA GLN A 9 14.86 -6.45 -7.55
C GLN A 9 13.57 -6.08 -6.81
N ILE A 10 12.46 -6.63 -7.28
CA ILE A 10 11.18 -6.51 -6.59
C ILE A 10 11.11 -7.70 -5.62
N VAL A 11 11.01 -7.41 -4.34
CA VAL A 11 11.00 -8.44 -3.27
C VAL A 11 9.62 -8.65 -2.67
N ALA A 12 8.73 -7.65 -2.77
CA ALA A 12 7.39 -7.70 -2.21
C ALA A 12 6.43 -6.77 -2.94
N LEU A 13 5.14 -7.03 -2.78
CA LEU A 13 4.05 -6.11 -3.13
C LEU A 13 3.41 -5.56 -1.86
N ALA A 14 3.00 -4.29 -1.89
CA ALA A 14 2.32 -3.63 -0.79
C ALA A 14 1.11 -2.86 -1.30
N ASN A 15 -0.03 -2.99 -0.62
CA ASN A 15 -1.28 -2.32 -1.02
C ASN A 15 -2.07 -1.82 0.19
N LEU A 16 -2.48 -0.56 0.14
CA LEU A 16 -3.53 -0.05 1.00
C LEU A 16 -4.90 -0.45 0.42
N ARG A 17 -5.81 -0.89 1.28
CA ARG A 17 -7.17 -1.34 0.90
C ARG A 17 -8.26 -0.71 1.78
N PRO A 18 -9.50 -0.61 1.29
CA PRO A 18 -10.64 -0.28 2.13
C PRO A 18 -10.82 -1.25 3.30
N ALA A 19 -11.59 -0.82 4.30
CA ALA A 19 -12.02 -1.70 5.38
C ALA A 19 -13.02 -2.75 4.86
N GLU A 20 -13.01 -3.97 5.45
CA GLU A 20 -13.85 -5.08 4.97
C GLU A 20 -15.36 -4.82 5.12
N ASN A 21 -15.75 -3.94 6.03
CA ASN A 21 -17.15 -3.49 6.16
C ASN A 21 -17.55 -2.48 5.06
N GLN A 22 -16.62 -2.08 4.20
CA GLN A 22 -16.84 -1.21 3.05
C GLN A 22 -16.66 -1.96 1.71
N VAL A 23 -16.73 -3.30 1.70
CA VAL A 23 -16.56 -4.14 0.49
C VAL A 23 -17.62 -3.91 -0.61
N GLY A 24 -18.64 -3.06 -0.35
CA GLY A 24 -19.57 -2.57 -1.38
C GLY A 24 -19.26 -1.16 -1.90
N SER A 25 -18.34 -0.44 -1.28
CA SER A 25 -17.81 0.85 -1.72
C SER A 25 -16.32 0.68 -2.02
N ASP A 26 -16.00 0.19 -3.22
CA ASP A 26 -14.64 0.17 -3.78
C ASP A 26 -14.01 1.58 -3.84
N GLU A 27 -14.81 2.62 -3.60
CA GLU A 27 -14.46 4.03 -3.58
C GLU A 27 -14.50 4.53 -2.13
N LEU A 28 -13.32 4.61 -1.51
CA LEU A 28 -13.10 5.53 -0.38
C LEU A 28 -12.80 6.91 -0.97
N ASP A 29 -13.11 7.98 -0.22
CA ASP A 29 -12.61 9.34 -0.49
C ASP A 29 -11.09 9.45 -0.20
N SER A 30 -10.30 8.53 -0.77
CA SER A 30 -8.84 8.56 -0.77
C SER A 30 -8.37 9.49 -1.87
N TYR A 31 -7.53 10.45 -1.52
CA TYR A 31 -6.97 11.37 -2.49
C TYR A 31 -5.74 10.76 -3.17
N MET A 32 -4.94 10.01 -2.42
CA MET A 32 -3.63 9.54 -2.88
C MET A 32 -3.61 8.07 -3.32
N TYR A 33 -4.53 7.22 -2.82
CA TYR A 33 -4.40 5.78 -2.95
C TYR A 33 -5.60 5.14 -3.64
N GLN A 34 -5.31 4.41 -4.72
CA GLN A 34 -6.33 3.73 -5.49
C GLN A 34 -6.96 2.58 -4.68
N THR A 35 -8.27 2.67 -4.46
CA THR A 35 -9.04 1.61 -3.80
C THR A 35 -9.82 0.75 -4.80
N VAL A 36 -10.18 1.29 -5.97
CA VAL A 36 -10.89 0.52 -6.99
C VAL A 36 -10.01 -0.59 -7.56
N GLY A 37 -10.55 -1.81 -7.60
CA GLY A 37 -9.85 -2.99 -8.12
C GLY A 37 -8.83 -3.58 -7.15
N HIS A 38 -8.83 -3.16 -5.87
CA HIS A 38 -7.91 -3.71 -4.86
C HIS A 38 -8.05 -5.24 -4.71
N HIS A 39 -9.21 -5.81 -5.06
CA HIS A 39 -9.43 -7.26 -5.08
C HIS A 39 -8.55 -8.01 -6.10
N ALA A 40 -8.13 -7.37 -7.19
CA ALA A 40 -7.28 -8.01 -8.20
C ALA A 40 -5.80 -8.07 -7.78
N ILE A 41 -5.38 -7.38 -6.71
CA ILE A 41 -3.98 -7.33 -6.27
C ILE A 41 -3.44 -8.72 -5.89
N ASP A 42 -4.30 -9.60 -5.38
CA ASP A 42 -3.89 -10.96 -5.04
C ASP A 42 -3.43 -11.75 -6.29
N LEU A 43 -4.03 -11.49 -7.46
CA LEU A 43 -3.61 -12.08 -8.74
C LEU A 43 -2.25 -11.57 -9.22
N TYR A 44 -1.91 -10.31 -8.93
CA TYR A 44 -0.58 -9.78 -9.23
C TYR A 44 0.50 -10.46 -8.39
N ALA A 45 0.23 -10.68 -7.10
CA ALA A 45 1.14 -11.37 -6.20
C ALA A 45 1.39 -12.81 -6.64
N GLU A 46 0.32 -13.53 -7.02
CA GLU A 46 0.41 -14.87 -7.57
C GLU A 46 1.23 -14.90 -8.87
N ALA A 47 0.90 -14.02 -9.83
CA ALA A 47 1.59 -13.97 -11.12
C ALA A 47 3.08 -13.61 -11.00
N MET A 48 3.45 -12.80 -10.00
CA MET A 48 4.83 -12.40 -9.75
C MET A 48 5.57 -13.36 -8.80
N ALA A 49 4.86 -14.29 -8.16
CA ALA A 49 5.38 -15.16 -7.10
C ALA A 49 6.08 -14.37 -5.97
N LEU A 50 5.46 -13.26 -5.54
CA LEU A 50 6.00 -12.37 -4.51
C LEU A 50 5.06 -12.29 -3.29
N PRO A 51 5.60 -12.07 -2.08
CA PRO A 51 4.78 -11.81 -0.90
C PRO A 51 3.98 -10.52 -1.08
N LEU A 52 2.74 -10.53 -0.57
CA LEU A 52 1.83 -9.40 -0.62
C LEU A 52 1.45 -8.95 0.79
N TYR A 53 1.76 -7.69 1.10
CA TYR A 53 1.44 -7.06 2.36
C TYR A 53 0.31 -6.06 2.17
N ARG A 54 -0.76 -6.19 2.96
CA ARG A 54 -1.93 -5.33 2.84
C ARG A 54 -2.25 -4.68 4.17
N ARG A 55 -2.66 -3.42 4.13
CA ARG A 55 -3.15 -2.69 5.30
C ARG A 55 -4.44 -1.96 4.95
N THR A 56 -5.37 -1.93 5.90
CA THR A 56 -6.60 -1.17 5.77
C THR A 56 -6.33 0.33 5.95
N ILE A 57 -6.85 1.16 5.05
CA ILE A 57 -6.85 2.62 5.20
C ILE A 57 -7.76 2.98 6.38
N ARG A 58 -7.22 3.73 7.33
CA ARG A 58 -7.91 4.24 8.51
C ARG A 58 -7.87 5.76 8.57
N GLY A 59 -6.77 6.35 8.10
CA GLY A 59 -6.62 7.77 7.94
C GLY A 59 -7.53 8.34 6.85
N LYS A 60 -7.57 9.66 6.78
CA LYS A 60 -8.27 10.42 5.73
C LYS A 60 -7.27 11.28 4.98
N SER A 61 -7.68 11.81 3.84
CA SER A 61 -6.90 12.80 3.09
C SER A 61 -6.85 14.12 3.88
N MET A 62 -5.74 14.40 4.59
CA MET A 62 -5.58 15.60 5.42
C MET A 62 -4.56 16.57 4.83
N ASP A 63 -3.35 16.09 4.50
CA ASP A 63 -2.30 16.84 3.81
C ASP A 63 -2.11 16.30 2.39
N THR A 64 -2.65 17.04 1.42
CA THR A 64 -2.57 16.71 -0.02
C THR A 64 -1.40 17.41 -0.72
N GLY A 65 -0.48 18.01 0.06
CA GLY A 65 0.72 18.65 -0.45
C GLY A 65 1.69 17.65 -1.11
N PRO A 66 2.58 18.13 -1.99
CA PRO A 66 3.54 17.27 -2.68
C PRO A 66 4.71 16.82 -1.80
N VAL A 67 4.87 17.40 -0.60
CA VAL A 67 5.97 17.12 0.32
C VAL A 67 5.41 16.45 1.56
N TYR A 68 5.90 15.25 1.86
CA TYR A 68 5.49 14.53 3.05
C TYR A 68 5.86 15.32 4.32
N THR A 69 4.83 15.64 5.09
CA THR A 69 4.93 16.12 6.47
C THR A 69 4.10 15.19 7.33
N LYS A 70 4.67 14.72 8.44
CA LYS A 70 3.95 13.83 9.36
C LYS A 70 2.64 14.50 9.81
N CYS A 71 1.51 13.85 9.52
CA CYS A 71 0.18 14.35 9.81
C CYS A 71 -0.65 13.23 10.45
N GLU A 72 -0.91 13.34 11.76
CA GLU A 72 -1.62 12.29 12.47
C GLU A 72 -3.07 12.12 11.95
N GLY A 73 -3.44 10.88 11.65
CA GLY A 73 -4.75 10.56 11.07
C GLY A 73 -4.82 10.73 9.55
N ASP A 74 -3.71 11.06 8.89
CA ASP A 74 -3.62 11.05 7.43
C ASP A 74 -3.47 9.62 6.88
N GLU A 75 -4.10 9.34 5.73
CA GLU A 75 -3.95 8.07 5.01
C GLU A 75 -2.50 7.74 4.63
N VAL A 76 -1.63 8.74 4.47
CA VAL A 76 -0.20 8.57 4.22
C VAL A 76 0.51 7.89 5.40
N GLU A 77 0.04 8.09 6.63
CA GLU A 77 0.61 7.41 7.80
C GLU A 77 0.29 5.90 7.80
N ASP A 78 -0.84 5.50 7.20
CA ASP A 78 -1.14 4.07 7.00
C ASP A 78 -0.15 3.44 6.01
N LEU A 79 0.22 4.15 4.94
CA LEU A 79 1.26 3.67 4.01
C LEU A 79 2.62 3.60 4.71
N TYR A 80 2.99 4.62 5.47
CA TYR A 80 4.26 4.66 6.19
C TYR A 80 4.42 3.45 7.11
N GLU A 81 3.40 3.14 7.91
CA GLU A 81 3.42 2.01 8.82
C GLU A 81 3.38 0.65 8.09
N LEU A 82 2.72 0.56 6.92
CA LEU A 82 2.81 -0.62 6.05
C LEU A 82 4.24 -0.84 5.55
N LEU A 83 4.89 0.21 5.03
CA LEU A 83 6.27 0.10 4.53
C LEU A 83 7.27 -0.21 5.63
N LYS A 84 7.06 0.34 6.83
CA LYS A 84 7.86 0.02 8.02
C LYS A 84 7.73 -1.45 8.41
N LEU A 85 6.52 -2.01 8.35
CA LEU A 85 6.29 -3.44 8.57
C LEU A 85 7.02 -4.29 7.52
N VAL A 86 6.88 -3.96 6.23
CA VAL A 86 7.55 -4.69 5.13
C VAL A 86 9.06 -4.67 5.34
N LYS A 87 9.64 -3.50 5.62
CA LYS A 87 11.08 -3.37 5.88
C LYS A 87 11.57 -4.25 7.03
N ILE A 88 10.79 -4.35 8.12
CA ILE A 88 11.15 -5.20 9.27
C ILE A 88 11.07 -6.68 8.90
N LEU A 89 10.03 -7.10 8.18
CA LEU A 89 9.86 -8.50 7.80
C LEU A 89 10.93 -8.95 6.81
N GLU A 90 11.22 -8.17 5.78
CA GLU A 90 12.26 -8.52 4.80
C GLU A 90 13.66 -8.60 5.46
N LEU A 91 13.95 -7.78 6.47
CA LEU A 91 15.21 -7.87 7.25
C LEU A 91 15.32 -9.13 8.13
N ILE A 92 14.21 -9.80 8.44
CA ILE A 92 14.19 -11.02 9.25
C ILE A 92 14.36 -12.27 8.38
N PHE A 93 13.97 -12.20 7.10
CA PHE A 93 13.98 -13.33 6.17
C PHE A 93 15.21 -13.37 5.22
N GLU A 94 16.10 -12.37 5.30
CA GLU A 94 17.48 -12.40 4.74
C GLU A 94 18.48 -13.07 5.69
#